data_AF-Q6YRV9-F1
#
_entry.id   AF-Q6YRV9-F1
#
_cell.length_a   1.000
_cell.length_b   1.000
_cell.length_c   1.000
_cell.angle_alpha   90.00
_cell.angle_beta   90.00
_cell.angle_gamma   90.00
#
_symmetry.space_group_name_H-M   'P 1'
#
loop_
_entity.id
_entity.type
_entity.pdbx_description
1 polymer ?
#
loop_
_entity_poly.entity_id
_entity_poly.type
_entity_poly.pdbx_seq_one_letter_code
_entity_poly.pdbx_strand_id
1 'polypeptide(L)'
;MLLTSMDQNEWVIFAELQRSDFELIVSILSDHFPRLEWGSQCDDWIWIYRRDYKLEIDSFSSMELEVKAQRKAYGLAQEVLSLLPPSVFIDVFECPKLDFTR
;
A
#
# COMPACT_ATOMS: atom_id res chain seq x y z
N MET A 1 14.00 4.00 28.85
CA MET A 1 13.56 4.65 27.60
C MET A 1 12.23 4.00 27.25
N LEU A 2 11.10 4.64 27.58
CA LEU A 2 9.80 4.11 27.24
C LEU A 2 9.63 4.30 25.74
N LEU A 3 9.71 3.20 24.97
CA LEU A 3 9.16 3.17 23.62
C LEU A 3 7.66 3.42 23.81
N THR A 4 7.20 4.64 23.57
CA THR A 4 5.78 4.93 23.39
C THR A 4 5.29 3.95 22.34
N SER A 5 4.42 3.02 22.75
CA SER A 5 3.76 2.09 21.86
C SER A 5 3.07 2.91 20.77
N MET A 6 3.59 2.87 19.54
CA MET A 6 2.96 3.56 18.40
C MET A 6 1.55 3.01 18.23
N ASP A 7 0.57 3.90 17.99
CA ASP A 7 -0.81 3.47 17.83
C ASP A 7 -0.93 2.58 16.58
N GLN A 8 -1.40 1.36 16.81
CA GLN A 8 -1.50 0.31 15.80
C GLN A 8 -2.66 0.54 14.82
N ASN A 9 -3.55 1.49 15.12
CA ASN A 9 -4.69 1.84 14.28
C ASN A 9 -4.43 3.06 13.39
N GLU A 10 -3.30 3.75 13.55
CA GLU A 10 -2.86 4.83 12.67
C GLU A 10 -2.76 4.33 11.23
N TRP A 11 -3.30 5.12 10.29
CA TRP A 11 -3.04 4.93 8.88
C TRP A 11 -1.66 5.44 8.52
N VAL A 12 -0.92 4.65 7.76
CA VAL A 12 0.45 4.95 7.37
C VAL A 12 0.70 4.59 5.92
N ILE A 13 1.67 5.27 5.31
CA ILE A 13 2.19 5.00 3.98
C ILE A 13 3.48 4.19 4.13
N PHE A 14 3.54 3.04 3.47
CA PHE A 14 4.67 2.11 3.49
C PHE A 14 5.65 2.32 2.34
N ALA A 15 5.15 2.73 1.17
CA ALA A 15 5.94 2.92 -0.03
C ALA A 15 5.24 3.85 -1.03
N GLU A 16 6.03 4.40 -1.94
CA GLU A 16 5.57 5.09 -3.15
C GLU A 16 5.99 4.25 -4.37
N LEU A 17 5.05 4.02 -5.29
CA LEU A 17 5.22 3.19 -6.49
C LEU A 17 4.94 4.03 -7.74
N GLN A 18 5.60 3.67 -8.85
CA GLN A 18 5.38 4.29 -10.15
C GLN A 18 3.94 4.08 -10.59
N ARG A 19 3.20 5.18 -10.76
CA ARG A 19 1.82 5.12 -11.26
C ARG A 19 1.73 4.58 -12.68
N SER A 20 2.76 4.79 -13.51
CA SER A 20 2.82 4.25 -14.87
C SER A 20 2.82 2.71 -14.92
N ASP A 21 3.17 2.04 -13.82
CA ASP A 21 3.21 0.59 -13.72
C ASP A 21 1.92 -0.02 -13.14
N PHE A 22 0.83 0.76 -13.03
CA PHE A 22 -0.43 0.33 -12.41
C PHE A 22 -0.94 -1.02 -12.94
N GLU A 23 -1.01 -1.20 -14.26
CA GLU A 23 -1.52 -2.46 -14.85
C GLU A 23 -0.63 -3.67 -14.51
N LEU A 24 0.70 -3.49 -14.47
CA LEU A 24 1.64 -4.53 -14.06
C LEU A 24 1.44 -4.90 -12.59
N ILE A 25 1.31 -3.89 -11.72
CA ILE A 25 1.05 -4.07 -10.29
C ILE A 25 -0.27 -4.83 -10.10
N VAL A 26 -1.34 -4.43 -10.77
CA VAL A 26 -2.64 -5.13 -10.75
C VAL A 26 -2.49 -6.59 -11.18
N SER A 27 -1.78 -6.86 -12.27
CA SER A 27 -1.58 -8.24 -12.76
C SER A 27 -0.89 -9.11 -11.72
N ILE A 28 0.24 -8.66 -11.16
CA ILE A 28 1.03 -9.42 -10.19
C ILE A 28 0.21 -9.70 -8.92
N LEU A 29 -0.49 -8.69 -8.42
CA LEU A 29 -1.23 -8.80 -7.17
C LEU A 29 -2.52 -9.61 -7.35
N SER A 30 -3.18 -9.54 -8.51
CA SER A 30 -4.39 -10.32 -8.79
C SER A 30 -4.12 -11.83 -8.81
N ASP A 31 -2.92 -12.25 -9.22
CA ASP A 31 -2.51 -13.66 -9.19
C ASP A 31 -2.32 -14.20 -7.76
N HIS A 32 -2.04 -13.33 -6.79
CA HIS A 32 -1.71 -13.70 -5.41
C HIS A 32 -2.84 -13.45 -4.41
N PHE A 33 -3.67 -12.41 -4.64
CA PHE A 33 -4.68 -11.96 -3.69
C PHE A 33 -6.09 -12.25 -4.22
N PRO A 34 -6.81 -13.26 -3.66
CA PRO A 34 -8.13 -13.66 -4.15
C PRO A 34 -9.24 -12.62 -3.85
N ARG A 35 -8.97 -11.67 -2.96
CA ARG A 35 -9.86 -10.54 -2.65
C ARG A 35 -9.12 -9.24 -2.92
N LEU A 36 -9.06 -8.90 -4.19
CA LEU A 36 -8.49 -7.67 -4.71
C LEU A 36 -9.54 -6.98 -5.57
N GLU A 37 -9.72 -5.69 -5.35
CA GLU A 37 -10.56 -4.80 -6.15
C GLU A 37 -9.67 -3.69 -6.72
N TRP A 38 -9.96 -3.19 -7.92
CA TRP A 38 -9.18 -2.12 -8.53
C TRP A 38 -10.01 -1.29 -9.50
N GLY A 39 -9.52 -0.09 -9.80
CA GLY A 39 -10.10 0.79 -10.82
C GLY A 39 -9.10 1.83 -11.28
N SER A 40 -9.28 2.27 -12.53
CA SER A 40 -8.52 3.36 -13.16
C SER A 40 -9.52 4.29 -13.85
N GLN A 41 -9.98 5.30 -13.11
CA GLN A 41 -10.93 6.32 -13.60
C GLN A 41 -10.57 7.65 -12.94
N CYS A 42 -9.83 8.51 -13.66
CA CYS A 42 -9.14 9.71 -13.17
C CYS A 42 -8.00 9.41 -12.18
N ASP A 43 -8.30 8.63 -11.16
CA ASP A 43 -7.33 8.11 -10.20
C ASP A 43 -7.19 6.59 -10.32
N ASP A 44 -6.01 6.11 -9.97
CA ASP A 44 -5.67 4.69 -9.95
C ASP A 44 -5.75 4.20 -8.52
N TRP A 45 -6.42 3.06 -8.31
CA TRP A 45 -6.54 2.46 -6.99
C TRP A 45 -6.64 0.94 -7.03
N ILE A 46 -6.08 0.30 -6.00
CA ILE A 46 -6.14 -1.13 -5.72
C ILE A 46 -6.45 -1.30 -4.24
N TRP A 47 -7.44 -2.12 -3.90
CA TRP A 47 -7.78 -2.49 -2.53
C TRP A 47 -7.59 -3.98 -2.33
N ILE A 48 -6.79 -4.33 -1.32
CA ILE A 48 -6.47 -5.71 -0.97
C ILE A 48 -7.05 -6.00 0.40
N TYR A 49 -7.85 -7.06 0.50
CA TYR A 49 -8.51 -7.44 1.74
C TYR A 49 -7.97 -8.77 2.26
N ARG A 50 -7.53 -8.78 3.52
CA ARG A 50 -7.11 -10.02 4.21
C ARG A 50 -7.58 -10.02 5.66
N ARG A 51 -8.46 -10.96 6.00
CA ARG A 51 -9.14 -11.02 7.31
C ARG A 51 -9.78 -9.66 7.62
N ASP A 52 -9.31 -8.99 8.67
CA ASP A 52 -9.81 -7.70 9.15
C ASP A 52 -8.96 -6.51 8.66
N TYR A 53 -8.01 -6.74 7.75
CA TYR A 53 -7.14 -5.71 7.20
C TYR A 53 -7.54 -5.33 5.78
N LYS A 54 -7.52 -4.02 5.53
CA LYS A 54 -7.54 -3.42 4.20
C LYS A 54 -6.18 -2.76 3.97
N LEU A 55 -5.58 -3.04 2.82
CA LEU A 55 -4.45 -2.30 2.28
C LEU A 55 -4.91 -1.63 0.99
N GLU A 56 -4.48 -0.39 0.82
CA GLU A 56 -4.80 0.46 -0.32
C GLU A 56 -3.52 0.79 -1.07
N ILE A 57 -3.58 0.79 -2.39
CA ILE A 57 -2.55 1.33 -3.27
C ILE A 57 -3.28 2.34 -4.15
N ASP A 58 -3.07 3.63 -3.92
CA ASP A 58 -3.86 4.67 -4.62
C ASP A 58 -3.07 5.93 -4.95
N SER A 59 -3.58 6.69 -5.92
CA SER A 59 -3.07 8.02 -6.30
C SER A 59 -3.96 9.16 -5.80
N PHE A 60 -4.79 8.96 -4.76
CA PHE A 60 -5.82 9.96 -4.40
C PHE A 60 -5.24 11.25 -3.82
N SER A 61 -4.09 11.16 -3.16
CA SER A 61 -3.42 12.29 -2.49
C SER A 61 -2.06 12.64 -3.08
N SER A 62 -1.68 11.98 -4.18
CA SER A 62 -0.32 11.95 -4.69
C SER A 62 -0.32 11.77 -6.21
N MET A 63 0.74 12.24 -6.89
CA MET A 63 0.92 11.99 -8.33
C MET A 63 1.25 10.52 -8.62
N GLU A 64 1.87 9.86 -7.64
CA GLU A 64 2.32 8.47 -7.68
C GLU A 64 1.41 7.58 -6.82
N LEU A 65 1.55 6.26 -6.93
CA LEU A 65 0.77 5.33 -6.12
C LEU A 65 1.37 5.24 -4.71
N GLU A 66 0.55 5.38 -3.68
CA GLU A 66 0.95 5.24 -2.29
C GLU A 66 0.39 3.93 -1.71
N VAL A 67 1.25 3.11 -1.10
CA VAL A 67 0.85 1.89 -0.40
C VAL A 67 0.47 2.23 1.04
N LYS A 68 -0.82 2.20 1.36
CA LYS A 68 -1.40 2.65 2.63
C LYS A 68 -2.12 1.53 3.38
N ALA A 69 -1.98 1.49 4.70
CA ALA A 69 -2.82 0.66 5.56
C ALA A 69 -2.73 1.13 7.01
N GLN A 70 -3.56 0.56 7.89
CA GLN A 70 -3.31 0.69 9.33
C GLN A 70 -1.97 0.07 9.71
N ARG A 71 -1.24 0.65 10.66
CA ARG A 71 0.10 0.19 11.09
C ARG A 71 0.13 -1.30 11.45
N LYS A 72 -0.91 -1.82 12.10
CA LYS A 72 -1.06 -3.25 12.42
C LYS A 72 -1.09 -4.18 11.19
N ALA A 73 -1.36 -3.67 10.01
CA ALA A 73 -1.33 -4.41 8.75
C ALA A 73 0.08 -4.50 8.13
N TYR A 74 1.14 -4.16 8.88
CA TYR A 74 2.54 -4.23 8.43
C TYR A 74 2.88 -5.56 7.74
N GLY A 75 2.43 -6.70 8.28
CA GLY A 75 2.67 -8.00 7.65
C GLY A 75 2.05 -8.15 6.25
N LEU A 76 0.82 -7.63 6.05
CA LEU A 76 0.18 -7.61 4.74
C LEU A 76 0.90 -6.66 3.78
N ALA A 77 1.33 -5.49 4.27
CA ALA A 77 2.10 -4.56 3.47
C ALA A 77 3.43 -5.17 3.01
N GLN A 78 4.20 -5.78 3.91
CA GLN A 78 5.46 -6.43 3.53
C GLN A 78 5.28 -7.54 2.49
N GLU A 79 4.22 -8.34 2.60
CA GLU A 79 3.90 -9.34 1.59
C GLU A 79 3.63 -8.72 0.22
N VAL A 80 2.78 -7.69 0.15
CA VAL A 80 2.53 -6.93 -1.09
C VAL A 80 3.84 -6.40 -1.67
N LEU A 81 4.66 -5.71 -0.88
CA LEU A 81 5.92 -5.13 -1.34
C LEU A 81 6.90 -6.21 -1.84
N SER A 82 6.94 -7.38 -1.20
CA SER A 82 7.84 -8.48 -1.59
C SER A 82 7.49 -9.14 -2.93
N LEU A 83 6.27 -8.97 -3.43
CA LEU A 83 5.81 -9.54 -4.70
C LEU A 83 6.13 -8.65 -5.89
N LEU A 84 6.33 -7.36 -5.65
CA LEU A 84 6.53 -6.37 -6.70
C LEU A 84 7.99 -6.31 -7.15
N PRO A 85 8.26 -6.14 -8.45
CA PRO A 85 9.63 -6.06 -8.95
C PRO A 85 10.28 -4.73 -8.52
N PRO A 86 11.60 -4.70 -8.27
CA PRO A 86 12.28 -3.48 -7.79
C PRO A 86 12.06 -2.24 -8.67
N SER A 87 11.76 -2.41 -9.96
CA SER A 87 11.55 -1.30 -10.90
C SER A 87 10.30 -0.47 -10.61
N VAL A 88 9.27 -1.01 -9.96
CA VAL A 88 8.03 -0.25 -9.70
C VAL A 88 8.16 0.70 -8.51
N PHE A 89 9.22 0.58 -7.72
CA PHE A 89 9.39 1.37 -6.50
C PHE A 89 10.02 2.73 -6.80
N ILE A 90 9.43 3.77 -6.22
CA ILE A 90 10.04 5.10 -6.11
C ILE A 90 10.75 5.20 -4.76
N ASP A 91 10.05 4.84 -3.68
CA ASP A 91 10.62 4.80 -2.34
C ASP A 91 9.92 3.74 -1.46
N VAL A 92 10.65 3.21 -0.48
CA VAL A 92 10.14 2.28 0.55
C VAL A 92 10.57 2.79 1.91
N PHE A 93 9.61 3.09 2.78
CA PHE A 93 9.89 3.74 4.05
C PHE A 93 10.28 2.71 5.12
N GLU A 94 11.53 2.78 5.61
CA GLU A 94 11.98 1.97 6.75
C GLU A 94 11.08 2.15 7.98
N CYS A 95 10.61 3.38 8.21
CA CYS A 95 9.55 3.71 9.15
C CYS A 95 8.36 4.29 8.38
N PRO A 96 7.20 3.60 8.32
CA PRO A 96 6.04 4.09 7.58
C PRO A 96 5.62 5.51 8.00
N LYS A 97 5.40 6.38 7.01
CA LYS A 97 4.96 7.77 7.21
C LYS A 97 3.52 7.79 7.71
N LEU A 98 3.16 8.71 8.61
CA LEU A 98 1.76 8.90 8.99
C LEU A 98 0.96 9.40 7.78
N ASP A 99 -0.17 8.79 7.50
CA ASP A 99 -1.12 9.24 6.49
C ASP A 99 -2.12 10.21 7.13
N PHE A 100 -2.09 11.48 6.72
CA PHE A 100 -2.98 12.53 7.24
C PHE A 100 -4.30 12.63 6.48
N THR A 101 -4.56 11.76 5.50
CA THR A 101 -5.75 11.80 4.65
C THR A 101 -6.88 10.89 5.14
N ARG A 102 -6.66 10.18 6.25
CA ARG A 102 -7.53 9.15 6.81
C ARG A 102 -8.04 9.48 8.20
#